data_AF-D9MNA0-F1
#
_entry.id   AF-D9MNA0-F1
#
_cell.length_a   1.000
_cell.length_b   1.000
_cell.length_c   1.000
_cell.angle_alpha   90.00
_cell.angle_beta   90.00
_cell.angle_gamma   90.00
#
_symmetry.space_group_name_H-M   'P 1'
#
loop_
_entity.id
_entity.type
_entity.pdbx_description
1 polymer ?
#
loop_
_entity_poly.entity_id
_entity_poly.type
_entity_poly.pdbx_seq_one_letter_code
_entity_poly.pdbx_strand_id
1 'polypeptide(L)'
;LAFLKWQDTSTLVVAMLAALGFLSTLAILVIFWKHLQTPMVRSAGGPMCFLILTPLLLAYVMVPVYVGPPTVSTCLCRQTFFTLCFTVCISCITVRSFQIVCVFKMASRLPRAYSYWLRYHGPYVFVALVTVLKAVIVACNLLATTASPIARADPGDPKIMVLSCNPNYRQGLLVNTSLDLLLSVAGFSFAYMGKELPTSYNEAKFITLCMTFYVTSSISLCTFMSVYEGVLVTLLD
;
A
#
# COMPACT_ATOMS: atom_id res chain seq x y z
N LEU A 1 -17.17 -25.36 0.32
CA LEU A 1 -16.47 -24.17 0.83
C LEU A 1 -15.24 -23.96 -0.03
N ALA A 2 -15.17 -22.87 -0.79
CA ALA A 2 -14.02 -22.56 -1.65
C ALA A 2 -13.10 -21.56 -0.95
N PHE A 3 -11.81 -21.89 -0.86
CA PHE A 3 -10.75 -21.10 -0.25
C PHE A 3 -9.47 -21.31 -1.03
N LEU A 4 -8.57 -20.32 -1.07
CA LEU A 4 -7.23 -20.49 -1.64
C LEU A 4 -6.50 -21.61 -0.89
N LYS A 5 -6.21 -22.70 -1.58
CA LYS A 5 -5.43 -23.80 -1.04
C LYS A 5 -3.96 -23.59 -1.39
N TRP A 6 -3.09 -24.08 -0.50
CA TRP A 6 -1.65 -24.13 -0.76
C TRP A 6 -1.26 -25.02 -1.94
N GLN A 7 -2.19 -25.85 -2.41
CA GLN A 7 -2.00 -26.81 -3.48
C GLN A 7 -2.24 -26.21 -4.88
N ASP A 8 -2.79 -25.00 -4.94
CA ASP A 8 -3.04 -24.30 -6.21
C ASP A 8 -1.75 -23.64 -6.69
N THR A 9 -1.42 -23.83 -7.97
CA THR A 9 -0.19 -23.32 -8.59
C THR A 9 -0.08 -21.80 -8.48
N SER A 10 -1.18 -21.08 -8.67
CA SER A 10 -1.25 -19.63 -8.53
C SER A 10 -0.91 -19.14 -7.12
N THR A 11 -1.41 -19.81 -6.09
CA THR A 11 -1.11 -19.50 -4.69
C THR A 11 0.37 -19.69 -4.39
N LEU A 12 0.95 -20.78 -4.90
CA LEU A 12 2.37 -21.08 -4.74
C LEU A 12 3.26 -20.01 -5.41
N VAL A 13 2.92 -19.61 -6.64
CA VAL A 13 3.64 -18.57 -7.39
C VAL A 13 3.63 -17.24 -6.64
N VAL A 14 2.46 -16.82 -6.14
CA VAL A 14 2.32 -15.57 -5.37
C VAL A 14 3.12 -15.64 -4.06
N ALA A 15 3.09 -16.78 -3.35
CA ALA A 15 3.87 -16.97 -2.14
C ALA A 15 5.39 -16.90 -2.40
N MET A 16 5.87 -17.51 -3.48
CA MET A 16 7.28 -17.46 -3.88
C MET A 16 7.72 -16.03 -4.25
N LEU A 17 6.90 -15.30 -5.00
CA LEU A 17 7.14 -13.89 -5.33
C LEU A 17 7.18 -13.02 -4.08
N ALA A 18 6.26 -13.23 -3.13
CA ALA A 18 6.25 -12.50 -1.87
C ALA A 18 7.48 -12.80 -1.01
N ALA A 19 7.92 -14.06 -0.95
CA ALA A 19 9.14 -14.45 -0.24
C ALA A 19 10.40 -13.82 -0.86
N LEU A 20 10.50 -13.80 -2.18
CA LEU A 20 11.60 -13.12 -2.89
C LEU A 20 11.59 -11.61 -2.64
N GLY A 21 10.41 -10.98 -2.68
CA GLY A 21 10.21 -9.57 -2.35
C GLY A 21 10.61 -9.25 -0.90
N PHE A 22 10.24 -10.10 0.04
CA PHE A 22 10.64 -9.98 1.44
C PHE A 22 12.15 -10.05 1.61
N LEU A 23 12.80 -11.08 1.05
CA LEU A 23 14.26 -11.27 1.16
C LEU A 23 15.04 -10.10 0.55
N SER A 24 14.64 -9.63 -0.62
CA SER A 24 15.27 -8.48 -1.27
C SER A 24 15.11 -7.19 -0.46
N THR A 25 13.91 -6.92 0.05
CA THR A 25 13.64 -5.74 0.90
C THR A 25 14.42 -5.82 2.22
N LEU A 26 14.52 -7.02 2.81
CA LEU A 26 15.28 -7.26 4.03
C LEU A 26 16.77 -7.02 3.79
N ALA A 27 17.32 -7.52 2.68
CA ALA A 27 18.70 -7.28 2.30
C ALA A 27 18.97 -5.77 2.15
N ILE A 28 18.08 -5.02 1.48
CA ILE A 28 18.18 -3.56 1.35
C ILE A 28 18.16 -2.90 2.74
N LEU A 29 17.23 -3.30 3.62
CA LEU A 29 17.14 -2.75 4.97
C LEU A 29 18.43 -2.98 5.78
N VAL A 30 19.00 -4.19 5.73
CA VAL A 30 20.25 -4.54 6.42
C VAL A 30 21.43 -3.74 5.87
N ILE A 31 21.51 -3.57 4.54
CA ILE A 31 22.55 -2.75 3.90
C ILE A 31 22.43 -1.30 4.36
N PHE A 32 21.21 -0.73 4.34
CA PHE A 32 20.95 0.63 4.81
C PHE A 32 21.32 0.79 6.29
N TRP A 33 20.99 -0.20 7.14
CA TRP A 33 21.36 -0.21 8.55
C TRP A 33 22.88 -0.23 8.73
N LYS A 34 23.59 -1.12 8.04
CA LYS A 34 25.04 -1.24 8.16
C LYS A 34 25.77 0.01 7.64
N HIS A 35 25.23 0.66 6.61
CA HIS A 35 25.79 1.86 6.00
C HIS A 35 25.11 3.17 6.46
N LEU A 36 24.45 3.16 7.64
CA LEU A 36 23.79 4.31 8.25
C LEU A 36 24.69 5.56 8.36
N GLN A 37 26.00 5.37 8.52
CA GLN A 37 26.99 6.45 8.64
C GLN A 37 27.50 6.99 7.29
N THR A 38 27.10 6.40 6.16
CA THR A 38 27.56 6.88 4.85
C THR A 38 26.76 8.12 4.41
N PRO A 39 27.43 9.14 3.83
CA PRO A 39 26.76 10.36 3.40
C PRO A 39 25.68 10.13 2.34
N MET A 40 25.76 9.01 1.60
CA MET A 40 24.73 8.58 0.66
C MET A 40 23.39 8.29 1.33
N VAL A 41 23.34 7.53 2.43
CA VAL A 41 22.08 7.22 3.15
C VAL A 41 21.50 8.47 3.81
N ARG A 42 22.37 9.34 4.33
CA ARG A 42 21.97 10.58 4.99
C ARG A 42 21.43 11.63 4.00
N SER A 43 22.00 11.69 2.79
CA SER A 43 21.54 12.57 1.71
C SER A 43 20.30 12.02 0.98
N ALA A 44 20.13 10.69 0.93
CA ALA A 44 18.99 10.03 0.31
C ALA A 44 17.73 9.98 1.20
N GLY A 45 17.72 10.56 2.41
CA GLY A 45 16.51 10.66 3.25
C GLY A 45 16.61 10.06 4.65
N GLY A 46 17.74 9.45 5.00
CA GLY A 46 18.06 8.96 6.35
C GLY A 46 16.94 8.10 6.96
N PRO A 47 16.35 8.50 8.12
CA PRO A 47 15.35 7.71 8.82
C PRO A 47 14.03 7.50 8.06
N MET A 48 13.74 8.32 7.03
CA MET A 48 12.53 8.16 6.19
C MET A 48 12.57 6.91 5.31
N CYS A 49 13.76 6.47 4.87
CA CYS A 49 13.88 5.21 4.12
C CYS A 49 13.51 4.00 4.97
N PHE A 50 13.86 4.00 6.26
CA PHE A 50 13.45 2.95 7.19
C PHE A 50 11.93 2.91 7.35
N LEU A 51 11.28 4.07 7.36
CA LEU A 51 9.82 4.16 7.38
C LEU A 51 9.13 3.70 6.09
N ILE A 52 9.81 3.67 4.94
CA ILE A 52 9.26 3.09 3.70
C ILE A 52 9.47 1.58 3.67
N LEU A 53 10.67 1.12 4.05
CA LEU A 53 11.05 -0.30 3.98
C LEU A 53 10.31 -1.17 5.01
N THR A 54 10.07 -0.65 6.21
CA THR A 54 9.39 -1.39 7.29
C THR A 54 7.95 -1.81 6.94
N PRO A 55 7.05 -0.90 6.51
CA PRO A 55 5.69 -1.28 6.13
C PRO A 55 5.66 -2.11 4.84
N LEU A 56 6.66 -1.95 3.95
CA LEU A 56 6.80 -2.81 2.77
C LEU A 56 7.14 -4.26 3.13
N LEU A 57 8.04 -4.48 4.09
CA LEU A 57 8.32 -5.81 4.64
C LEU A 57 7.07 -6.44 5.26
N LEU A 58 6.34 -5.66 6.07
CA LEU A 58 5.07 -6.11 6.65
C LEU A 58 4.08 -6.50 5.54
N ALA A 59 3.97 -5.71 4.47
CA ALA A 59 3.09 -6.04 3.36
C ALA A 59 3.43 -7.41 2.73
N TYR A 60 4.71 -7.73 2.53
CA TYR A 60 5.13 -9.05 2.03
C TYR A 60 4.81 -10.20 2.99
N VAL A 61 4.99 -10.00 4.31
CA VAL A 61 4.65 -11.01 5.33
C VAL A 61 3.14 -11.26 5.40
N MET A 62 2.33 -10.27 5.04
CA MET A 62 0.88 -10.38 5.07
C MET A 62 0.30 -11.15 3.88
N VAL A 63 1.03 -11.28 2.76
CA VAL A 63 0.59 -12.06 1.58
C VAL A 63 0.24 -13.52 1.93
N PRO A 64 1.09 -14.31 2.61
CA PRO A 64 0.74 -15.69 2.97
C PRO A 64 -0.42 -15.80 3.98
N VAL A 65 -0.71 -14.75 4.76
CA VAL A 65 -1.89 -14.69 5.65
C VAL A 65 -3.20 -14.65 4.84
N TYR A 66 -3.12 -14.34 3.54
CA TYR A 66 -4.25 -14.46 2.63
C TYR A 66 -4.60 -15.90 2.22
N VAL A 67 -3.73 -16.88 2.52
CA VAL A 67 -3.89 -18.29 2.14
C VAL A 67 -4.44 -19.11 3.31
N GLY A 68 -5.44 -19.95 3.07
CA GLY A 68 -6.07 -20.79 4.09
C GLY A 68 -7.46 -20.33 4.55
N PRO A 69 -8.07 -21.04 5.53
CA PRO A 69 -9.44 -20.77 5.95
C PRO A 69 -9.56 -19.41 6.66
N PRO A 70 -10.48 -18.54 6.22
CA PRO A 70 -10.73 -17.26 6.87
C PRO A 70 -11.33 -17.48 8.26
N THR A 71 -10.52 -17.20 9.28
CA THR A 71 -10.91 -17.08 10.68
C THR A 71 -11.19 -15.62 11.02
N VAL A 72 -11.92 -15.36 12.12
CA VAL A 72 -12.22 -13.99 12.60
C VAL A 72 -10.97 -13.12 12.70
N SER A 73 -9.87 -13.69 13.20
CA SER A 73 -8.57 -13.01 13.32
C SER A 73 -7.96 -12.67 11.97
N THR A 74 -7.95 -13.61 11.01
CA THR A 74 -7.43 -13.32 9.66
C THR A 74 -8.26 -12.25 8.95
N CYS A 75 -9.57 -12.19 9.19
CA CYS A 75 -10.42 -11.18 8.57
C CYS A 75 -10.19 -9.79 9.12
N LEU A 76 -10.04 -9.66 10.44
CA LEU A 76 -9.64 -8.41 11.07
C LEU A 76 -8.26 -7.96 10.58
N CYS A 77 -7.33 -8.91 10.44
CA CYS A 77 -5.98 -8.67 9.95
C CYS A 77 -5.97 -8.16 8.49
N ARG A 78 -6.77 -8.78 7.61
CA ARG A 78 -6.90 -8.38 6.19
C ARG A 78 -7.55 -7.02 6.03
N GLN A 79 -8.60 -6.73 6.80
CA GLN A 79 -9.35 -5.48 6.65
C GLN A 79 -8.59 -4.29 7.23
N THR A 80 -7.99 -4.47 8.41
CA THR A 80 -7.34 -3.39 9.14
C THR A 80 -5.85 -3.30 8.85
N PHE A 81 -5.11 -4.36 9.13
CA PHE A 81 -3.65 -4.28 9.17
C PHE A 81 -3.04 -4.16 7.77
N PHE A 82 -3.53 -4.95 6.80
CA PHE A 82 -3.02 -4.90 5.43
C PHE A 82 -3.23 -3.52 4.80
N THR A 83 -4.45 -2.99 4.88
CA THR A 83 -4.75 -1.67 4.32
C THR A 83 -3.92 -0.57 4.99
N LEU A 84 -3.82 -0.58 6.33
CA LEU A 84 -3.05 0.44 7.05
C LEU A 84 -1.58 0.43 6.62
N CYS A 85 -0.95 -0.75 6.56
CA CYS A 85 0.44 -0.86 6.09
C CYS A 85 0.60 -0.32 4.67
N PHE A 86 -0.34 -0.68 3.80
CA PHE A 86 -0.31 -0.25 2.42
C PHE A 86 -0.47 1.27 2.25
N THR A 87 -1.36 1.89 3.01
CA THR A 87 -1.48 3.35 3.00
C THR A 87 -0.24 4.04 3.57
N VAL A 88 0.34 3.51 4.64
CA VAL A 88 1.58 4.06 5.19
C VAL A 88 2.68 4.04 4.13
N CYS A 89 2.83 2.94 3.39
CA CYS A 89 3.76 2.86 2.25
C CYS A 89 3.54 3.98 1.24
N ILE A 90 2.31 4.12 0.71
CA ILE A 90 2.00 5.14 -0.30
C ILE A 90 2.20 6.55 0.25
N SER A 91 1.80 6.80 1.50
CA SER A 91 1.99 8.09 2.18
C SER A 91 3.46 8.47 2.24
N CYS A 92 4.32 7.53 2.62
CA CYS A 92 5.76 7.76 2.68
C CYS A 92 6.34 8.05 1.28
N ILE A 93 5.91 7.33 0.23
CA ILE A 93 6.38 7.59 -1.14
C ILE A 93 5.88 8.95 -1.63
N THR A 94 4.63 9.34 -1.36
CA THR A 94 4.07 10.65 -1.74
C THR A 94 4.81 11.79 -1.04
N VAL A 95 5.11 11.65 0.25
CA VAL A 95 5.94 12.60 1.01
C VAL A 95 7.34 12.71 0.40
N ARG A 96 7.92 11.59 -0.02
CA ARG A 96 9.22 11.56 -0.69
C ARG A 96 9.18 12.31 -2.02
N SER A 97 8.17 12.08 -2.85
CA SER A 97 7.95 12.84 -4.09
C SER A 97 7.83 14.34 -3.83
N PHE A 98 7.04 14.72 -2.81
CA PHE A 98 6.86 16.11 -2.43
C PHE A 98 8.16 16.77 -1.98
N GLN A 99 8.97 16.07 -1.17
CA GLN A 99 10.30 16.54 -0.77
C GLN A 99 11.21 16.84 -1.96
N ILE A 100 11.26 15.93 -2.94
CA ILE A 100 12.08 16.12 -4.16
C ILE A 100 11.63 17.39 -4.88
N VAL A 101 10.33 17.57 -5.12
CA VAL A 101 9.81 18.79 -5.78
C VAL A 101 10.10 20.05 -4.95
N CYS A 102 9.94 19.98 -3.63
CA CYS A 102 10.19 21.12 -2.74
C CYS A 102 11.63 21.59 -2.79
N VAL A 103 12.59 20.67 -2.65
CA VAL A 103 14.04 20.99 -2.67
C VAL A 103 14.43 21.64 -3.99
N PHE A 104 13.89 21.14 -5.09
CA PHE A 104 14.42 21.45 -6.41
C PHE A 104 13.66 22.54 -7.16
N LYS A 105 12.34 22.65 -6.98
CA LYS A 105 11.48 23.59 -7.72
C LYS A 105 10.92 24.71 -6.83
N MET A 106 10.76 24.44 -5.53
CA MET A 106 10.08 25.34 -4.58
C MET A 106 11.02 26.02 -3.58
N ALA A 107 12.29 25.59 -3.50
CA ALA A 107 13.32 26.23 -2.68
C ALA A 107 13.54 27.71 -3.07
N SER A 108 13.24 28.11 -4.31
CA SER A 108 13.28 29.51 -4.75
C SER A 108 12.03 30.32 -4.38
N ARG A 109 10.87 29.68 -4.18
CA ARG A 109 9.61 30.38 -3.85
C ARG A 109 9.30 30.45 -2.36
N LEU A 110 9.55 29.37 -1.60
CA LEU A 110 9.11 29.23 -0.19
C LEU A 110 10.15 28.53 0.71
N PRO A 111 11.40 29.03 0.79
CA PRO A 111 12.46 28.41 1.59
C PRO A 111 12.15 28.38 3.09
N ARG A 112 11.44 29.41 3.61
CA ARG A 112 11.09 29.52 5.04
C ARG A 112 10.01 28.54 5.47
N ALA A 113 9.01 28.27 4.63
CA ALA A 113 7.94 27.31 4.96
C ALA A 113 8.45 25.86 4.91
N TYR A 114 9.29 25.54 3.92
CA TYR A 114 9.91 24.22 3.82
C TYR A 114 10.91 23.95 4.96
N SER A 115 11.74 24.94 5.32
CA SER A 115 12.66 24.78 6.45
C SER A 115 11.91 24.60 7.77
N TYR A 116 10.80 25.31 7.99
CA TYR A 116 9.93 25.11 9.14
C TYR A 116 9.27 23.71 9.12
N TRP A 117 8.80 23.25 7.96
CA TRP A 117 8.21 21.93 7.81
C TRP A 117 9.21 20.80 8.11
N LEU A 118 10.47 20.91 7.69
CA LEU A 118 11.51 19.96 8.11
C LEU A 118 11.85 20.10 9.60
N ARG A 119 11.91 21.32 10.13
CA ARG A 119 12.21 21.60 11.54
C ARG A 119 11.19 20.93 12.48
N TYR A 120 9.92 20.89 12.07
CA TYR A 120 8.81 20.32 12.85
C TYR A 120 8.48 18.86 12.50
N HIS A 121 9.42 18.10 11.92
CA HIS A 121 9.17 16.71 11.53
C HIS A 121 7.94 16.54 10.62
N GLY A 122 7.64 17.53 9.78
CA GLY A 122 6.49 17.57 8.86
C GLY A 122 6.26 16.30 8.03
N PRO A 123 7.31 15.61 7.53
CA PRO A 123 7.15 14.31 6.86
C PRO A 123 6.50 13.24 7.75
N TYR A 124 6.89 13.15 9.02
CA TYR A 124 6.34 12.21 10.00
C TYR A 124 4.91 12.60 10.38
N VAL A 125 4.66 13.90 10.57
CA VAL A 125 3.33 14.43 10.89
C VAL A 125 2.35 14.13 9.76
N PHE A 126 2.76 14.28 8.50
CA PHE A 126 1.91 13.94 7.35
C PHE A 126 1.55 12.45 7.33
N VAL A 127 2.55 11.56 7.47
CA VAL A 127 2.31 10.11 7.48
C VAL A 127 1.41 9.74 8.66
N ALA A 128 1.64 10.30 9.85
CA ALA A 128 0.80 10.07 11.02
C ALA A 128 -0.65 10.53 10.78
N LEU A 129 -0.85 11.72 10.21
CA LEU A 129 -2.18 12.26 9.91
C LEU A 129 -2.94 11.39 8.91
N VAL A 130 -2.29 10.95 7.82
CA VAL A 130 -2.92 10.05 6.84
C VAL A 130 -3.22 8.68 7.46
N THR A 131 -2.33 8.18 8.32
CA THR A 131 -2.54 6.90 9.03
C THR A 131 -3.75 6.98 9.97
N VAL A 132 -3.88 8.08 10.72
CA VAL A 132 -5.05 8.32 11.59
C VAL A 132 -6.32 8.41 10.76
N LEU A 133 -6.30 9.15 9.65
CA LEU A 133 -7.45 9.28 8.75
C LEU A 133 -7.88 7.91 8.21
N LYS A 134 -6.92 7.06 7.80
CA LYS A 134 -7.20 5.68 7.39
C LYS A 134 -7.76 4.83 8.51
N ALA A 135 -7.18 4.91 9.71
CA ALA A 135 -7.65 4.16 10.86
C ALA A 135 -9.11 4.51 11.18
N VAL A 136 -9.50 5.79 11.07
CA VAL A 136 -10.88 6.24 11.23
C VAL A 136 -11.78 5.67 10.14
N ILE A 137 -11.35 5.70 8.87
CA ILE A 137 -12.11 5.12 7.76
C ILE A 137 -12.35 3.62 7.99
N VAL A 138 -11.30 2.88 8.35
CA VAL A 138 -11.38 1.44 8.61
C VAL A 138 -12.26 1.15 9.82
N ALA A 139 -12.12 1.91 10.92
CA ALA A 139 -12.94 1.76 12.11
C ALA A 139 -14.42 2.01 11.80
N CYS A 140 -14.74 3.08 11.06
CA CYS A 140 -16.10 3.38 10.62
C CYS A 140 -16.69 2.25 9.78
N ASN A 141 -15.91 1.70 8.84
CA ASN A 141 -16.32 0.53 8.07
C ASN A 141 -16.57 -0.70 8.97
N LEU A 142 -15.72 -0.92 9.96
CA LEU A 142 -15.84 -2.03 10.92
C LEU A 142 -17.02 -1.86 11.88
N LEU A 143 -17.42 -0.63 12.20
CA LEU A 143 -18.63 -0.34 12.98
C LEU A 143 -19.91 -0.54 12.14
N ALA A 144 -19.84 -0.22 10.85
CA ALA A 144 -20.94 -0.39 9.91
C ALA A 144 -21.14 -1.84 9.45
N THR A 145 -20.16 -2.72 9.63
CA THR A 145 -20.21 -4.13 9.22
C THR A 145 -19.95 -5.04 10.42
N THR A 146 -20.80 -6.03 10.66
CA THR A 146 -20.54 -7.01 11.71
C THR A 146 -19.23 -7.75 11.39
N ALA A 147 -18.22 -7.67 12.27
CA ALA A 147 -16.90 -8.30 12.10
C ALA A 147 -16.91 -9.84 12.10
N SER A 148 -18.09 -10.44 12.06
CA SER A 148 -18.30 -11.88 11.96
C SER A 148 -18.11 -12.35 10.51
N PRO A 149 -17.32 -13.42 10.25
CA PRO A 149 -17.24 -14.03 8.93
C PRO A 149 -18.61 -14.56 8.52
N ILE A 150 -19.11 -14.15 7.36
CA ILE A 150 -20.42 -14.58 6.85
C ILE A 150 -20.18 -15.48 5.64
N ALA A 151 -20.72 -16.69 5.69
CA ALA A 151 -20.75 -17.59 4.53
C ALA A 151 -21.74 -17.06 3.50
N ARG A 152 -21.29 -16.83 2.26
CA ARG A 152 -22.17 -16.56 1.12
C ARG A 152 -22.09 -17.69 0.09
N ALA A 153 -23.23 -18.04 -0.48
CA ALA A 153 -23.28 -18.89 -1.65
C ALA A 153 -22.76 -18.10 -2.87
N ASP A 154 -21.99 -18.76 -3.72
CA ASP A 154 -21.45 -18.19 -4.96
C ASP A 154 -22.62 -17.86 -5.91
N PRO A 155 -22.66 -16.65 -6.52
CA PRO A 155 -23.68 -16.29 -7.50
C PRO A 155 -23.65 -17.17 -8.76
N GLY A 156 -22.49 -17.73 -9.12
CA GLY A 156 -22.32 -18.58 -10.30
C GLY A 156 -22.68 -20.05 -10.06
N ASP A 157 -22.48 -20.55 -8.83
CA ASP A 157 -22.80 -21.92 -8.44
C ASP A 157 -23.32 -21.98 -6.99
N PRO A 158 -24.62 -22.22 -6.76
CA PRO A 158 -25.21 -22.23 -5.40
C PRO A 158 -24.68 -23.38 -4.51
N LYS A 159 -23.89 -24.30 -5.08
CA LYS A 159 -23.19 -25.38 -4.34
C LYS A 159 -21.86 -24.91 -3.72
N ILE A 160 -21.29 -23.80 -4.17
CA ILE A 160 -20.03 -23.26 -3.65
C ILE A 160 -20.34 -22.20 -2.61
N MET A 161 -19.82 -22.37 -1.40
CA MET A 161 -19.89 -21.34 -0.35
C MET A 161 -18.53 -20.65 -0.25
N VAL A 162 -18.50 -19.35 -0.53
CA VAL A 162 -17.35 -18.45 -0.35
C VAL A 162 -17.51 -17.76 1.00
N LEU A 163 -16.57 -17.97 1.92
CA LEU A 163 -16.58 -17.25 3.20
C LEU A 163 -15.96 -15.87 2.98
N SER A 164 -16.80 -14.83 3.08
CA SER A 164 -16.39 -13.45 2.92
C SER A 164 -16.53 -12.70 4.23
N CYS A 165 -15.57 -11.81 4.50
CA CYS A 165 -15.53 -11.06 5.76
C CYS A 165 -16.14 -9.66 5.69
N ASN A 166 -16.71 -9.28 4.55
CA ASN A 166 -17.48 -8.06 4.43
C ASN A 166 -18.74 -8.30 3.58
N PRO A 167 -19.96 -8.10 4.13
CA PRO A 167 -21.20 -8.23 3.38
C PRO A 167 -21.37 -7.16 2.29
N ASN A 168 -20.66 -6.03 2.39
CA ASN A 168 -20.63 -4.91 1.43
C ASN A 168 -19.23 -4.70 0.85
N TYR A 169 -18.60 -5.78 0.37
CA TYR A 169 -17.22 -5.76 -0.14
C TYR A 169 -16.98 -4.66 -1.20
N ARG A 170 -17.97 -4.37 -2.06
CA ARG A 170 -17.86 -3.34 -3.12
C ARG A 170 -17.67 -1.93 -2.55
N GLN A 171 -18.54 -1.53 -1.63
CA GLN A 171 -18.46 -0.21 -0.98
C GLN A 171 -17.25 -0.12 -0.06
N GLY A 172 -16.98 -1.17 0.72
CA GLY A 172 -15.82 -1.23 1.60
C GLY A 172 -14.50 -1.09 0.84
N LEU A 173 -14.35 -1.81 -0.28
CA LEU A 173 -13.16 -1.73 -1.14
C LEU A 173 -13.01 -0.35 -1.79
N LEU A 174 -14.08 0.23 -2.30
CA LEU A 174 -14.06 1.56 -2.92
C LEU A 174 -13.64 2.65 -1.93
N VAL A 175 -14.29 2.68 -0.76
CA VAL A 175 -13.98 3.64 0.30
C VAL A 175 -12.54 3.47 0.77
N ASN A 176 -12.11 2.23 0.96
CA ASN A 176 -10.78 1.94 1.46
C ASN A 176 -9.71 2.32 0.43
N THR A 177 -9.85 1.95 -0.84
CA THR A 177 -8.87 2.27 -1.89
C THR A 177 -8.88 3.76 -2.29
N SER A 178 -9.98 4.49 -2.08
CA SER A 178 -10.12 5.89 -2.52
C SER A 178 -9.02 6.82 -2.00
N LEU A 179 -8.70 6.74 -0.70
CA LEU A 179 -7.68 7.61 -0.10
C LEU A 179 -6.26 7.25 -0.59
N ASP A 180 -5.97 5.97 -0.84
CA ASP A 180 -4.68 5.55 -1.42
C ASP A 180 -4.54 6.02 -2.87
N LEU A 181 -5.63 5.92 -3.64
CA LEU A 181 -5.68 6.38 -5.02
C LEU A 181 -5.44 7.90 -5.10
N LEU A 182 -6.09 8.69 -4.24
CA LEU A 182 -5.87 10.14 -4.15
C LEU A 182 -4.42 10.46 -3.82
N LEU A 183 -3.84 9.77 -2.83
CA LEU A 183 -2.44 9.93 -2.46
C LEU A 183 -1.48 9.59 -3.59
N SER A 184 -1.79 8.54 -4.36
CA SER A 184 -0.98 8.11 -5.49
C SER A 184 -1.04 9.08 -6.66
N VAL A 185 -2.23 9.60 -6.98
CA VAL A 185 -2.38 10.66 -8.00
C VAL A 185 -1.58 11.90 -7.60
N ALA A 186 -1.68 12.34 -6.35
CA ALA A 186 -0.86 13.44 -5.84
C ALA A 186 0.64 13.13 -5.93
N GLY A 187 1.06 11.93 -5.53
CA GLY A 187 2.44 11.44 -5.63
C GLY A 187 2.96 11.42 -7.06
N PHE A 188 2.13 11.01 -8.03
CA PHE A 188 2.43 11.04 -9.46
C PHE A 188 2.60 12.47 -9.98
N SER A 189 1.70 13.39 -9.62
CA SER A 189 1.82 14.81 -10.00
C SER A 189 3.13 15.41 -9.51
N PHE A 190 3.51 15.15 -8.25
CA PHE A 190 4.79 15.60 -7.71
C PHE A 190 5.97 14.93 -8.42
N ALA A 191 5.96 13.60 -8.59
CA ALA A 191 7.06 12.90 -9.26
C ALA A 191 7.25 13.37 -10.71
N TYR A 192 6.16 13.68 -11.42
CA TYR A 192 6.21 14.25 -12.77
C TYR A 192 6.89 15.62 -12.79
N MET A 193 6.56 16.50 -11.85
CA MET A 193 7.23 17.80 -11.71
C MET A 193 8.73 17.67 -11.37
N GLY A 194 9.13 16.59 -10.69
CA GLY A 194 10.53 16.30 -10.36
C GLY A 194 11.39 15.82 -11.53
N LYS A 195 10.80 15.44 -12.67
CA LYS A 195 11.53 14.99 -13.87
C LYS A 195 12.30 16.09 -14.60
N GLU A 196 12.06 17.35 -14.27
CA GLU A 196 12.77 18.46 -14.92
C GLU A 196 14.20 18.66 -14.37
N LEU A 197 14.60 17.88 -13.35
CA LEU A 197 15.80 18.15 -12.57
C LEU A 197 16.90 17.10 -12.79
N PRO A 198 18.11 17.53 -13.19
CA PRO A 198 19.16 16.63 -13.69
C PRO A 198 19.73 15.70 -12.60
N THR A 199 19.77 16.15 -11.35
CA THR A 199 20.35 15.40 -10.22
C THR A 199 19.43 14.31 -9.68
N SER A 200 18.11 14.49 -9.77
CA SER A 200 17.09 13.56 -9.24
C SER A 200 16.25 12.88 -10.33
N TYR A 201 16.61 13.04 -11.60
CA TYR A 201 15.84 12.58 -12.76
C TYR A 201 15.52 11.08 -12.71
N ASN A 202 16.53 10.26 -12.40
CA ASN A 202 16.39 8.80 -12.36
C ASN A 202 15.54 8.34 -11.17
N GLU A 203 15.66 9.00 -10.00
CA GLU A 203 14.82 8.72 -8.82
C GLU A 203 13.36 9.10 -9.09
N ALA A 204 13.11 10.29 -9.63
CA ALA A 204 11.77 10.77 -9.97
C ALA A 204 11.09 9.89 -11.04
N LYS A 205 11.84 9.40 -12.02
CA LYS A 205 11.34 8.43 -13.02
C LYS A 205 10.86 7.14 -12.37
N PHE A 206 11.66 6.53 -11.50
CA PHE A 206 11.28 5.29 -10.84
C PHE A 206 10.03 5.48 -9.98
N ILE A 207 9.98 6.55 -9.18
CA ILE A 207 8.80 6.88 -8.37
C ILE A 207 7.56 7.09 -9.24
N THR A 208 7.70 7.80 -10.37
CA THR A 208 6.59 8.01 -11.31
C THR A 208 6.08 6.67 -11.85
N LEU A 209 6.98 5.77 -12.27
CA LEU A 209 6.61 4.45 -12.77
C LEU A 209 5.89 3.62 -11.70
N CYS A 210 6.39 3.61 -10.46
CA CYS A 210 5.74 2.93 -9.35
C CYS A 210 4.32 3.46 -9.08
N MET A 211 4.16 4.78 -9.06
CA MET A 211 2.85 5.41 -8.84
C MET A 211 1.88 5.13 -9.98
N THR A 212 2.32 5.22 -11.24
CA THR A 212 1.49 4.87 -12.40
C THR A 212 1.06 3.41 -12.36
N PHE A 213 1.98 2.48 -12.07
CA PHE A 213 1.66 1.06 -11.94
C PHE A 213 0.59 0.83 -10.87
N TYR A 214 0.72 1.49 -9.72
CA TYR A 214 -0.26 1.40 -8.64
C TYR A 214 -1.64 1.97 -9.04
N VAL A 215 -1.71 3.14 -9.67
CA VAL A 215 -2.98 3.72 -10.14
C VAL A 215 -3.66 2.77 -11.13
N THR A 216 -2.92 2.26 -12.13
CA THR A 216 -3.47 1.33 -13.13
C THR A 216 -3.94 0.02 -12.49
N SER A 217 -3.16 -0.54 -11.57
CA SER A 217 -3.53 -1.76 -10.84
C SER A 217 -4.79 -1.54 -9.98
N SER A 218 -4.88 -0.41 -9.28
CA SER A 218 -6.03 -0.08 -8.44
C SER A 218 -7.31 0.11 -9.25
N ILE A 219 -7.23 0.82 -10.39
CA ILE A 219 -8.36 1.00 -11.30
C ILE A 219 -8.79 -0.35 -11.90
N SER A 220 -7.83 -1.16 -12.36
CA SER A 220 -8.10 -2.50 -12.89
C SER A 220 -8.81 -3.37 -11.87
N LEU A 221 -8.33 -3.39 -10.62
CA LEU A 221 -8.93 -4.14 -9.53
C LEU A 221 -10.33 -3.63 -9.19
N CYS A 222 -10.56 -2.32 -9.11
CA CYS A 222 -11.89 -1.75 -8.87
C CYS A 222 -12.88 -2.09 -9.99
N THR A 223 -12.45 -2.01 -11.25
CA THR A 223 -13.28 -2.37 -12.41
C THR A 223 -13.60 -3.86 -12.41
N PHE A 224 -12.60 -4.72 -12.20
CA PHE A 224 -12.79 -6.16 -12.14
C PHE A 224 -13.76 -6.54 -11.01
N MET A 225 -13.56 -6.01 -9.81
CA MET A 225 -14.45 -6.26 -8.68
C MET A 225 -15.87 -5.72 -8.89
N SER A 226 -16.03 -4.65 -9.67
CA SER A 226 -17.35 -4.10 -10.04
C SER A 226 -18.07 -4.95 -11.09
N VAL A 227 -17.32 -5.57 -12.01
CA VAL A 227 -17.87 -6.43 -13.07
C VAL A 227 -18.23 -7.83 -12.53
N TYR A 228 -17.40 -8.40 -11.66
CA TYR A 228 -17.53 -9.79 -11.21
C TYR A 228 -18.23 -9.96 -9.86
N GLU A 229 -18.90 -8.92 -9.35
CA GLU A 229 -19.60 -8.95 -8.04
C GLU A 229 -18.79 -9.60 -6.90
N GLY A 230 -17.46 -9.43 -6.91
CA GLY A 230 -16.56 -9.98 -5.89
C GLY A 230 -16.31 -11.49 -5.97
N VAL A 231 -16.72 -12.15 -7.05
CA VAL A 231 -16.44 -13.57 -7.33
C VAL A 231 -15.03 -13.70 -7.91
N LEU A 232 -14.02 -13.41 -7.09
CA LEU A 232 -12.60 -13.53 -7.49
C LEU A 232 -12.13 -15.00 -7.52
N VAL A 233 -12.89 -15.92 -6.90
CA VAL A 233 -12.47 -17.30 -6.66
C VAL A 233 -12.74 -18.22 -7.86
N THR A 234 -13.74 -17.93 -8.71
CA THR A 234 -14.15 -18.85 -9.79
C THR A 234 -13.38 -18.70 -11.10
N LEU A 235 -12.53 -17.68 -11.25
CA LEU A 235 -11.71 -17.48 -12.47
C LEU A 235 -10.27 -18.00 -12.35
N LEU A 236 -9.89 -18.51 -11.18
CA LEU A 236 -8.54 -19.06 -10.93
C LEU A 236 -8.52 -20.60 -10.78
N ASP A 237 -9.69 -21.24 -10.85
CA ASP A 237 -9.89 -22.67 -11.12
C ASP A 237 -10.15 -22.86 -12.62
#